data_AF-A0A9Q0DC94-F1
#
_entry.id   AF-A0A9Q0DC94-F1
#
_cell.length_a   1.000
_cell.length_b   1.000
_cell.length_c   1.000
_cell.angle_alpha   90.00
_cell.angle_beta   90.00
_cell.angle_gamma   90.00
#
_symmetry.space_group_name_H-M   'P 1'
#
loop_
_entity.id
_entity.type
_entity.pdbx_description
1 polymer ?
#
loop_
_entity_poly.entity_id
_entity_poly.type
_entity_poly.pdbx_seq_one_letter_code
_entity_poly.pdbx_strand_id
1 'polypeptide(L)'
;MGNACWELYCLEHGIQPDGQMPSDKTIGGGDDSFNTFFSETGAGKHVPRAVFVDLEPTVIDEVRTGIYRQLFHPEQLITGKEDAANNYARGHYTIGKEIIDLVLDRVRKLVSTLV
;
A
#
# COMPACT_ATOMS: atom_id res chain seq x y z
N MET A 1 -0.76 10.49 -7.29
CA MET A 1 -2.04 10.63 -6.56
C MET A 1 -2.07 9.78 -5.29
N GLY A 2 -1.96 8.45 -5.37
CA GLY A 2 -2.03 7.58 -4.19
C GLY A 2 -1.08 7.97 -3.04
N ASN A 3 0.19 8.27 -3.35
CA ASN A 3 1.17 8.68 -2.34
C ASN A 3 0.74 9.94 -1.55
N ALA A 4 0.24 10.96 -2.25
CA ALA A 4 -0.24 12.19 -1.63
C ALA A 4 -1.51 11.97 -0.77
N CYS A 5 -2.41 11.07 -1.20
CA CYS A 5 -3.59 10.71 -0.40
C CYS A 5 -3.20 10.04 0.92
N TRP A 6 -2.24 9.11 0.88
CA TRP A 6 -1.77 8.43 2.09
C TRP A 6 -0.96 9.33 3.00
N GLU A 7 -0.18 10.26 2.46
CA GLU A 7 0.46 11.32 3.24
C GLU A 7 -0.58 12.15 4.00
N LEU A 8 -1.65 12.58 3.33
CA LEU A 8 -2.72 13.33 3.98
C LEU A 8 -3.44 12.51 5.06
N TYR A 9 -3.76 11.24 4.79
CA TYR A 9 -4.39 10.37 5.79
C TYR A 9 -3.48 10.17 7.02
N CYS A 10 -2.17 10.04 6.82
CA CYS A 10 -1.24 9.98 7.94
C CYS A 10 -1.27 11.25 8.78
N LEU A 11 -1.29 12.43 8.14
CA LEU A 11 -1.39 13.71 8.84
C LEU A 11 -2.72 13.87 9.59
N GLU A 12 -3.85 13.49 8.99
CA GLU A 12 -5.19 13.57 9.60
C GLU A 12 -5.33 12.67 10.82
N HIS A 13 -4.69 11.50 10.81
CA HIS A 13 -4.74 10.52 11.89
C HIS A 13 -3.54 10.59 12.85
N GLY A 14 -2.58 11.48 12.62
CA GLY A 14 -1.38 11.60 13.48
C GLY A 14 -0.44 10.39 13.39
N ILE A 15 -0.45 9.68 12.26
CA ILE A 15 0.43 8.55 11.97
C ILE A 15 1.73 9.09 11.38
N GLN A 16 2.86 8.67 11.95
CA GLN A 16 4.19 9.05 11.49
C GLN A 16 4.59 8.28 10.22
N PRO A 17 5.60 8.75 9.46
CA PRO A 17 6.04 8.06 8.23
C PRO A 17 6.53 6.62 8.40
N ASP A 18 6.87 6.21 9.61
CA ASP A 18 7.23 4.84 9.98
C ASP A 18 6.02 3.97 10.38
N GLY A 19 4.82 4.55 10.41
CA GLY A 19 3.57 3.93 10.81
C GLY A 19 3.29 4.00 12.32
N GLN A 20 4.11 4.68 13.12
CA GLN A 20 3.85 4.83 14.55
C GLN A 20 2.82 5.93 14.83
N MET A 21 1.96 5.71 15.82
CA MET A 21 0.96 6.68 16.26
C MET A 21 1.09 6.89 17.78
N PRO A 22 1.95 7.81 18.25
CA PRO A 22 2.23 7.96 19.69
C PRO A 22 1.01 8.35 20.54
N SER A 23 -0.02 8.93 19.92
CA SER A 23 -1.28 9.28 20.57
C SER A 23 -2.20 8.09 20.79
N ASP A 24 -2.00 6.99 20.03
CA ASP A 24 -2.77 5.78 20.20
C ASP A 24 -2.31 5.03 21.46
N LYS A 25 -3.22 4.89 22.42
CA LYS A 25 -3.00 4.19 23.69
C LYS A 25 -3.67 2.81 23.71
N THR A 26 -4.30 2.43 22.61
CA THR A 26 -5.15 1.24 22.48
C THR A 26 -4.55 0.20 21.53
N ILE A 27 -3.23 0.00 21.63
CA ILE A 27 -2.48 -1.00 20.85
C ILE A 27 -3.22 -2.36 20.90
N GLY A 28 -3.72 -2.82 19.76
CA GLY A 28 -4.44 -4.09 19.62
C GLY A 28 -5.84 -4.14 20.23
N GLY A 29 -6.48 -3.00 20.52
CA GLY A 29 -7.75 -2.94 21.25
C GLY A 29 -8.72 -1.80 20.92
N GLY A 30 -8.41 -0.91 19.96
CA GLY A 30 -9.31 0.20 19.58
C GLY A 30 -10.17 -0.12 18.36
N ASP A 31 -11.50 -0.02 18.48
CA ASP A 31 -12.43 0.04 17.33
C ASP A 31 -12.47 1.47 16.76
N ASP A 32 -11.29 2.01 16.47
CA ASP A 32 -11.16 3.36 15.94
C ASP A 32 -11.44 3.37 14.44
N SER A 33 -12.14 4.41 13.99
CA SER A 33 -12.63 4.53 12.61
C SER A 33 -11.55 4.45 11.53
N PHE A 34 -10.28 4.73 11.88
CA PHE A 34 -9.14 4.65 10.97
C PHE A 34 -8.67 3.21 10.68
N ASN A 35 -9.06 2.21 11.49
CA ASN A 35 -8.77 0.79 11.23
C ASN A 35 -9.47 0.26 9.96
N THR A 36 -10.41 1.03 9.42
CA THR A 36 -10.97 0.83 8.08
C THR A 36 -9.89 0.91 7.00
N PHE A 37 -8.92 1.84 7.16
CA PHE A 37 -7.89 2.14 6.16
C PHE A 37 -6.51 1.58 6.55
N PHE A 38 -6.25 1.36 7.84
CA PHE A 38 -4.99 0.84 8.34
C PHE A 38 -5.18 -0.53 8.99
N SER A 39 -4.12 -1.33 8.95
CA SER A 39 -3.98 -2.54 9.76
C SER A 39 -2.92 -2.28 10.82
N GLU A 40 -3.18 -2.73 12.05
CA GLU A 40 -2.23 -2.60 13.15
C GLU A 40 -1.42 -3.89 13.27
N THR A 41 -0.09 -3.75 13.35
CA THR A 41 0.79 -4.87 13.71
C THR A 41 0.91 -4.96 15.23
N GLY A 42 1.31 -6.12 15.76
CA GLY A 42 1.57 -6.27 17.20
C GLY A 42 2.67 -5.36 17.78
N ALA A 43 3.40 -4.62 16.95
CA ALA A 43 4.38 -3.61 17.35
C ALA A 43 3.81 -2.16 17.35
N GLY A 44 2.49 -1.99 17.25
CA GLY A 44 1.80 -0.69 17.21
C GLY A 44 1.94 0.05 15.87
N LYS A 45 2.55 -0.59 14.86
CA LYS A 45 2.70 0.00 13.53
C LYS A 45 1.40 -0.10 12.74
N HIS A 46 0.95 1.05 12.25
CA HIS A 46 -0.18 1.21 11.35
C HIS A 46 0.29 1.11 9.90
N VAL A 47 -0.20 0.10 9.20
CA VAL A 47 0.17 -0.20 7.80
C VAL A 47 -1.06 0.01 6.92
N PRO A 48 -1.00 0.88 5.89
CA PRO A 48 -2.09 1.10 4.95
C PRO A 48 -2.62 -0.20 4.33
N ARG A 49 -3.94 -0.32 4.22
CA ARG A 49 -4.63 -1.36 3.43
C ARG A 49 -4.65 -0.93 1.95
N ALA A 50 -3.47 -0.81 1.34
CA ALA A 50 -3.29 -0.36 -0.03
C ALA A 50 -2.47 -1.35 -0.85
N VAL A 51 -2.67 -1.37 -2.17
CA VAL A 51 -1.76 -2.00 -3.14
C VAL A 51 -1.42 -0.96 -4.20
N PHE A 52 -0.13 -0.77 -4.44
CA PHE A 52 0.38 0.01 -5.57
C PHE A 52 0.81 -0.96 -6.65
N VAL A 53 0.34 -0.74 -7.87
CA VAL A 53 0.63 -1.58 -9.02
C VAL A 53 1.05 -0.68 -10.16
N ASP A 54 2.20 -0.98 -10.73
CA ASP A 54 2.66 -0.38 -11.97
C ASP A 54 3.37 -1.45 -12.82
N LEU A 55 3.33 -1.30 -14.14
CA LEU A 55 3.99 -2.21 -15.07
C LEU A 55 5.48 -1.90 -15.22
N GLU A 56 5.91 -0.74 -14.74
CA GLU A 56 7.30 -0.30 -14.69
C GLU A 56 7.68 0.19 -13.28
N PRO A 57 8.97 0.21 -12.89
CA PRO A 57 9.35 0.42 -11.50
C PRO A 57 9.41 1.88 -11.03
N THR A 58 9.57 2.86 -11.92
CA THR A 58 9.98 4.24 -11.61
C THR A 58 9.10 4.89 -10.56
N VAL A 59 7.78 4.90 -10.78
CA VAL A 59 6.83 5.60 -9.88
C VAL A 59 6.75 4.92 -8.51
N ILE A 60 6.82 3.58 -8.46
CA ILE A 60 6.76 2.84 -7.20
C ILE A 60 8.09 2.89 -6.45
N ASP A 61 9.23 2.98 -7.15
CA ASP A 61 10.54 3.12 -6.54
C ASP A 61 10.68 4.45 -5.78
N GLU A 62 10.02 5.51 -6.23
CA GLU A 62 9.88 6.76 -5.45
C GLU A 62 9.17 6.52 -4.11
N VAL A 63 8.17 5.64 -4.06
CA VAL A 63 7.50 5.26 -2.80
C VAL A 63 8.44 4.42 -1.93
N ARG A 64 9.18 3.47 -2.52
CA ARG A 64 10.15 2.61 -1.82
C ARG A 64 11.33 3.38 -1.23
N THR A 65 11.65 4.56 -1.77
CA THR A 65 12.80 5.37 -1.35
C THR A 65 12.40 6.68 -0.66
N GLY A 66 11.14 7.07 -0.76
CA GLY A 66 10.61 8.32 -0.21
C GLY A 66 10.46 8.33 1.31
N ILE A 67 9.85 9.41 1.79
CA ILE A 67 9.65 9.68 3.23
C ILE A 67 8.84 8.54 3.89
N TYR A 68 7.79 8.07 3.22
CA TYR A 68 6.89 7.01 3.67
C TYR A 68 7.35 5.60 3.27
N ARG A 69 8.63 5.40 2.92
CA ARG A 69 9.17 4.07 2.53
C ARG A 69 8.95 2.97 3.56
N GLN A 70 8.80 3.34 4.83
CA GLN A 70 8.56 2.40 5.92
C GLN A 70 7.08 2.17 6.18
N LEU A 71 6.18 3.01 5.66
CA LEU A 71 4.75 2.93 5.94
C LEU A 71 4.11 1.69 5.29
N PHE A 72 4.41 1.44 4.03
CA PHE A 72 3.81 0.36 3.24
C PHE A 72 4.53 -0.97 3.46
N HIS A 73 3.77 -2.07 3.38
CA HIS A 73 4.38 -3.39 3.34
C HIS A 73 5.02 -3.61 1.96
N PRO A 74 6.28 -4.09 1.83
CA PRO A 74 6.94 -4.23 0.54
C PRO A 74 6.16 -5.08 -0.48
N GLU A 75 5.43 -6.10 0.00
CA GLU A 75 4.58 -6.93 -0.86
C GLU A 75 3.35 -6.22 -1.43
N GLN A 76 3.00 -5.03 -0.94
CA GLN A 76 1.95 -4.16 -1.48
C GLN A 76 2.44 -3.29 -2.64
N LEU A 77 3.75 -3.24 -2.90
CA LEU A 77 4.37 -2.40 -3.92
C LEU A 77 4.83 -3.27 -5.10
N ILE A 78 3.96 -3.44 -6.09
CA ILE A 78 4.09 -4.40 -7.17
C ILE A 78 4.52 -3.68 -8.46
N THR A 79 5.64 -4.09 -9.04
CA THR A 79 6.21 -3.49 -10.25
C THR A 79 6.50 -4.55 -11.30
N GLY A 80 6.13 -4.28 -12.55
CA GLY A 80 6.62 -5.02 -13.72
C GLY A 80 8.01 -4.56 -14.15
N LYS A 81 8.41 -4.96 -15.37
CA LYS A 81 9.69 -4.58 -15.99
C LYS A 81 9.52 -3.76 -17.27
N GLU A 82 8.31 -3.72 -17.82
CA GLU A 82 8.02 -3.13 -19.12
C GLU A 82 6.67 -2.43 -19.06
N ASP A 83 6.61 -1.20 -19.55
CA ASP A 83 5.39 -0.40 -19.50
C ASP A 83 4.34 -0.83 -20.54
N ALA A 84 3.13 -0.25 -20.42
CA ALA A 84 2.10 -0.40 -21.44
C ALA A 84 2.34 0.45 -22.70
N ALA A 85 3.36 1.32 -22.73
CA ALA A 85 3.64 2.30 -23.79
C ALA A 85 2.40 3.08 -24.25
N ASN A 86 1.58 3.56 -23.31
CA ASN A 86 0.30 4.24 -23.58
C ASN A 86 -0.70 3.42 -24.44
N ASN A 87 -0.55 2.10 -24.49
CA ASN A 87 -1.39 1.20 -25.27
C ASN A 87 -2.26 0.33 -24.34
N TYR A 88 -3.58 0.52 -24.42
CA TYR A 88 -4.55 -0.26 -23.64
C TYR A 88 -4.41 -1.77 -23.83
N ALA A 89 -4.23 -2.23 -25.07
CA ALA A 89 -4.10 -3.67 -25.36
C ALA A 89 -2.83 -4.26 -24.72
N ARG A 90 -1.78 -3.44 -24.55
CA ARG A 90 -0.59 -3.86 -23.81
C ARG A 90 -0.88 -4.06 -22.33
N GLY A 91 -1.51 -3.07 -21.71
CA GLY A 91 -1.91 -3.14 -20.32
C GLY A 91 -2.89 -4.28 -20.04
N HIS A 92 -3.85 -4.55 -20.93
CA HIS A 92 -4.91 -5.51 -20.66
C HIS A 92 -4.60 -6.94 -21.12
N TYR A 93 -4.07 -7.13 -22.34
CA TYR A 93 -3.99 -8.47 -22.96
C TYR A 93 -2.58 -9.07 -23.00
N THR A 94 -1.51 -8.27 -22.91
CA THR A 94 -0.14 -8.78 -23.11
C THR A 94 0.75 -8.61 -21.90
N ILE A 95 1.07 -7.39 -21.48
CA ILE A 95 1.97 -7.15 -20.35
C ILE A 95 1.23 -7.31 -19.02
N GLY A 96 0.05 -6.73 -18.86
CA GLY A 96 -0.67 -6.82 -17.58
C GLY A 96 -1.17 -8.22 -17.23
N LYS A 97 -1.39 -9.11 -18.22
CA LYS A 97 -1.72 -10.51 -17.93
C LYS A 97 -0.59 -11.27 -17.22
N GLU A 98 0.65 -10.78 -17.31
CA GLU A 98 1.80 -11.43 -16.65
C GLU A 98 1.84 -11.14 -15.16
N ILE A 99 1.18 -10.06 -14.72
CA ILE A 99 1.23 -9.58 -13.32
C ILE A 99 -0.11 -9.69 -12.60
N ILE A 100 -1.21 -9.89 -13.32
CA ILE A 100 -2.56 -9.86 -12.74
C ILE A 100 -2.76 -10.90 -11.63
N ASP A 101 -2.25 -12.12 -11.80
CA ASP A 101 -2.39 -13.17 -10.78
C ASP A 101 -1.66 -12.79 -9.49
N LEU A 102 -0.46 -12.19 -9.61
CA LEU A 102 0.28 -11.67 -8.47
C LEU A 102 -0.51 -10.55 -7.77
N VAL A 103 -1.06 -9.61 -8.52
CA VAL A 103 -1.87 -8.51 -7.98
C VAL A 103 -3.09 -9.05 -7.23
N LEU A 104 -3.82 -9.99 -7.83
CA LEU A 104 -4.98 -10.64 -7.23
C LEU A 104 -4.63 -11.36 -5.93
N ASP A 105 -3.49 -12.05 -5.89
CA ASP A 105 -3.02 -12.71 -4.69
C ASP A 105 -2.65 -11.71 -3.58
N ARG A 106 -2.06 -10.56 -3.91
CA ARG A 106 -1.80 -9.50 -2.92
C ARG A 106 -3.07 -8.85 -2.40
N VAL A 107 -4.04 -8.58 -3.27
CA VAL A 107 -5.37 -8.10 -2.87
C VAL A 107 -6.05 -9.12 -1.95
N ARG A 108 -6.03 -10.41 -2.31
CA ARG A 108 -6.60 -11.47 -1.48
C ARG A 108 -5.97 -11.48 -0.09
N LYS A 109 -4.64 -11.43 0.01
CA LYS A 109 -3.94 -11.37 1.30
C LYS A 109 -4.41 -10.20 2.17
N LEU A 110 -4.59 -9.00 1.60
CA LEU A 110 -5.06 -7.84 2.38
C LEU A 110 -6.48 -8.00 2.92
N VAL A 111 -7.36 -8.62 2.13
CA VAL A 111 -8.74 -8.91 2.55
C VAL A 111 -8.77 -10.02 3.61
N SER A 112 -7.87 -11.01 3.51
CA SER A 112 -7.79 -12.11 4.48
C SER A 112 -7.27 -11.67 5.86
N THR A 113 -6.65 -10.50 5.99
CA THR A 113 -6.26 -9.90 7.29
C THR A 113 -7.43 -9.15 7.96
N LEU A 114 -8.68 -9.55 7.68
CA LEU A 114 -9.90 -9.05 8.33
C LEU A 114 -10.46 -10.04 9.37
N VAL A 115 -9.61 -10.89 9.95
CA VAL A 115 -10.00 -11.89 10.95
C VAL A 115 -9.28 -11.65 12.27
#